data_AF-A0A7J9J3Z8-F1
#
_entry.id   AF-A0A7J9J3Z8-F1
#
_cell.length_a   1.000
_cell.length_b   1.000
_cell.length_c   1.000
_cell.angle_alpha   90.00
_cell.angle_beta   90.00
_cell.angle_gamma   90.00
#
_symmetry.space_group_name_H-M   'P 1'
#
loop_
_entity.id
_entity.type
_entity.pdbx_description
1 polymer ?
#
loop_
_entity_poly.entity_id
_entity_poly.type
_entity_poly.pdbx_seq_one_letter_code
_entity_poly.pdbx_strand_id
1 'polypeptide(L)'
;AEGSSGERAPKEVRRHDDDPPAEGDVITSTIDGILDIRFSERIHMLVRQGMSKVVTIKLLGRTIGFSTLNSKLYAIWKMSRMFQLMDLDYDYYIVKFQARADYEKALAEEL
;
A
#
# COMPACT_ATOMS: atom_id res chain seq x y z
N ALA A 1 43.88 8.37 16.77
CA ALA A 1 42.92 9.30 16.16
C ALA A 1 42.89 9.02 14.66
N GLU A 2 41.80 8.83 13.95
CA GLU A 2 40.38 8.68 14.26
C GLU A 2 39.84 7.86 13.08
N GLY A 3 39.09 6.80 13.39
CA GLY A 3 38.41 6.01 12.38
C GLY A 3 37.25 6.82 11.82
N SER A 4 37.33 7.20 10.55
CA SER A 4 36.20 7.80 9.83
C SER A 4 35.16 6.72 9.57
N SER A 5 34.23 6.58 10.53
CA SER A 5 33.01 5.82 10.35
C SER A 5 32.08 6.65 9.48
N GLY A 6 32.18 6.44 8.16
CA GLY A 6 31.19 6.95 7.23
C GLY A 6 29.82 6.38 7.59
N GLU A 7 28.97 7.21 8.18
CA GLU A 7 27.54 6.99 8.37
C GLU A 7 26.97 6.65 6.98
N ARG A 8 26.77 5.37 6.69
CA ARG A 8 26.11 4.94 5.45
C ARG A 8 24.67 5.39 5.57
N ALA A 9 24.28 6.37 4.75
CA ALA A 9 22.89 6.73 4.53
C ALA A 9 22.04 5.45 4.39
N PRO A 10 20.85 5.38 5.00
CA PRO A 10 20.00 4.20 4.88
C PRO A 10 19.82 3.86 3.41
N LYS A 11 20.27 2.68 3.01
CA LYS A 11 20.00 2.18 1.66
C LYS A 11 18.49 2.10 1.54
N GLU A 12 17.92 2.92 0.67
CA GLU A 12 16.52 2.84 0.31
C GLU A 12 16.29 1.43 -0.25
N VAL A 13 15.66 0.58 0.57
CA VAL A 13 15.36 -0.79 0.18
C VAL A 13 14.32 -0.68 -0.93
N ARG A 14 14.74 -0.98 -2.16
CA ARG A 14 13.83 -1.04 -3.31
C ARG A 14 12.66 -1.94 -2.94
N ARG A 15 11.44 -1.41 -3.05
CA ARG A 15 10.24 -2.19 -2.83
C ARG A 15 10.05 -3.07 -4.05
N HIS A 16 9.92 -4.37 -3.84
CA HIS A 16 9.73 -5.31 -4.93
C HIS A 16 8.44 -5.03 -5.70
N ASP A 17 7.44 -4.47 -5.03
CA ASP A 17 6.12 -4.16 -5.59
C ASP A 17 6.13 -2.97 -6.58
N ASP A 18 7.26 -2.26 -6.69
CA ASP A 18 7.47 -1.19 -7.67
C ASP A 18 8.07 -1.73 -8.99
N ASP A 19 8.33 -3.04 -9.08
CA ASP A 19 8.84 -3.66 -10.31
C ASP A 19 7.77 -3.59 -11.42
N PRO A 20 8.08 -3.02 -12.60
CA PRO A 20 7.11 -2.90 -13.68
C PRO A 20 6.77 -4.28 -14.27
N PRO A 21 5.63 -4.39 -14.97
CA PRO A 21 5.34 -5.55 -15.80
C PRO A 21 6.46 -5.81 -16.82
N ALA A 22 6.78 -7.08 -17.02
CA ALA A 22 7.78 -7.56 -17.96
C ALA A 22 7.09 -8.16 -19.19
N GLU A 23 7.88 -8.49 -20.20
CA GLU A 23 7.37 -9.18 -21.38
C GLU A 23 6.72 -10.52 -20.97
N GLY A 24 5.52 -10.78 -21.49
CA GLY A 24 4.73 -11.97 -21.17
C GLY A 24 3.87 -11.87 -19.90
N ASP A 25 3.94 -10.78 -19.15
CA ASP A 25 3.13 -10.61 -17.94
C ASP A 25 1.70 -10.16 -18.18
N VAL A 26 1.47 -9.47 -19.28
CA VAL A 26 0.14 -9.04 -19.72
C VAL A 26 -0.20 -9.84 -20.96
N ILE A 27 -1.16 -10.74 -20.83
CA ILE A 27 -1.61 -11.63 -21.89
C ILE A 27 -2.95 -11.07 -22.35
N THR A 28 -3.00 -10.56 -23.57
CA THR A 28 -4.24 -10.06 -24.18
C THR A 28 -4.71 -11.02 -25.25
N SER A 29 -6.00 -11.29 -25.27
CA SER A 29 -6.65 -12.08 -26.32
C SER A 29 -8.07 -11.57 -26.57
N THR A 30 -8.76 -12.14 -27.56
CA THR A 30 -10.16 -11.83 -27.82
C THR A 30 -10.95 -13.13 -27.82
N ILE A 31 -11.99 -13.20 -26.99
CA ILE A 31 -12.87 -14.36 -26.84
C ILE A 31 -14.27 -13.88 -27.19
N ASP A 32 -14.85 -14.41 -28.27
CA ASP A 32 -16.19 -14.02 -28.76
C ASP A 32 -16.38 -12.50 -28.97
N GLY A 33 -15.33 -11.82 -29.44
CA GLY A 33 -15.33 -10.37 -29.65
C GLY A 33 -15.13 -9.54 -28.37
N ILE A 34 -14.98 -10.18 -27.21
CA ILE A 34 -14.71 -9.54 -25.92
C ILE A 34 -13.21 -9.57 -25.66
N LEU A 35 -12.67 -8.43 -25.24
CA LEU A 35 -11.27 -8.32 -24.82
C LEU A 35 -11.05 -9.13 -23.53
N ASP A 36 -10.14 -10.09 -23.59
CA ASP A 36 -9.68 -10.87 -22.44
C ASP A 36 -8.26 -10.43 -22.07
N ILE A 37 -8.08 -10.01 -20.82
CA ILE A 37 -6.79 -9.59 -20.27
C ILE A 37 -6.49 -10.48 -19.08
N ARG A 38 -5.39 -11.22 -19.17
CA ARG A 38 -4.88 -12.05 -18.09
C ARG A 38 -3.50 -11.55 -17.66
N PHE A 39 -3.19 -11.80 -16.40
CA PHE A 39 -1.89 -11.48 -15.82
C PHE A 39 -1.13 -12.77 -15.50
N SER A 40 0.19 -12.72 -15.61
CA SER A 40 1.04 -13.84 -15.18
C SER A 40 1.00 -14.02 -13.66
N GLU A 41 1.42 -15.19 -13.18
CA GLU A 41 1.62 -15.42 -11.74
C GLU A 41 2.62 -14.43 -11.12
N ARG A 42 3.60 -13.93 -11.90
CA ARG A 42 4.56 -12.93 -11.44
C ARG A 42 3.85 -11.65 -11.02
N ILE A 43 2.94 -11.14 -11.84
CA ILE A 43 2.12 -9.98 -11.51
C ILE A 43 1.25 -10.26 -10.29
N HIS A 44 0.62 -11.44 -10.20
CA HIS A 44 -0.16 -11.79 -9.02
C HIS A 44 0.67 -11.83 -7.73
N MET A 45 1.95 -12.23 -7.79
CA MET A 45 2.85 -12.16 -6.65
C MET A 45 3.20 -10.72 -6.29
N LEU A 46 3.53 -9.87 -7.27
CA LEU A 46 3.83 -8.46 -7.05
C LEU A 46 2.64 -7.71 -6.41
N VAL A 47 1.42 -7.96 -6.88
CA VAL A 47 0.21 -7.38 -6.29
C VAL A 47 0.03 -7.85 -4.85
N ARG A 48 0.16 -9.16 -4.58
CA ARG A 48 0.05 -9.72 -3.23
C ARG A 48 1.08 -9.12 -2.26
N GLN A 49 2.31 -8.97 -2.72
CA GLN A 49 3.38 -8.36 -1.93
C GLN A 49 3.14 -6.86 -1.72
N GLY A 50 2.68 -6.16 -2.76
CA GLY A 50 2.26 -4.75 -2.76
C GLY A 50 1.15 -4.41 -1.76
N MET A 51 0.33 -5.40 -1.45
CA MET A 51 -0.83 -5.28 -0.56
C MET A 51 -0.58 -5.88 0.83
N SER A 52 0.64 -6.35 1.12
CA SER A 52 0.98 -7.06 2.38
C SER A 52 0.81 -6.24 3.67
N LYS A 53 0.79 -4.90 3.56
CA LYS A 53 0.61 -3.95 4.67
C LYS A 53 -0.44 -2.92 4.30
N VAL A 54 -1.61 -3.40 3.87
CA VAL A 54 -2.75 -2.57 3.47
C VAL A 54 -3.95 -2.90 4.33
N VAL A 55 -4.66 -1.87 4.79
CA VAL A 55 -5.97 -1.99 5.44
C VAL A 55 -7.00 -1.25 4.60
N THR A 56 -8.18 -1.82 4.45
CA THR A 56 -9.34 -1.15 3.86
C THR A 56 -10.26 -0.69 4.99
N ILE A 57 -10.65 0.58 4.97
CA ILE A 57 -11.53 1.21 5.96
C ILE A 57 -12.82 1.62 5.26
N LYS A 58 -13.95 1.41 5.91
CA LYS A 58 -15.24 1.98 5.51
C LYS A 58 -15.70 2.97 6.56
N LEU A 59 -16.00 4.20 6.17
CA LEU A 59 -16.64 5.15 7.07
C LEU A 59 -18.14 4.88 7.14
N LEU A 60 -18.66 4.83 8.37
CA LEU A 60 -20.08 4.66 8.63
C LEU A 60 -20.65 5.98 9.15
N GLY A 61 -21.82 6.36 8.64
CA GLY A 61 -22.53 7.56 9.08
C GLY A 61 -22.13 8.82 8.32
N ARG A 62 -21.71 9.87 9.03
CA ARG A 62 -21.38 11.16 8.39
C ARG A 62 -20.05 11.08 7.68
N THR A 63 -20.03 11.39 6.40
CA THR A 63 -18.80 11.58 5.63
C THR A 63 -17.95 12.66 6.29
N ILE A 64 -16.67 12.39 6.44
CA ILE A 64 -15.66 13.37 6.86
C ILE A 64 -14.73 13.64 5.67
N GLY A 65 -14.16 14.85 5.61
CA GLY A 65 -13.22 15.19 4.55
C GLY A 65 -11.94 14.35 4.62
N PHE A 66 -11.33 14.09 3.45
CA PHE A 66 -10.11 13.28 3.32
C PHE A 66 -8.97 13.72 4.26
N SER A 67 -8.72 15.04 4.35
CA SER A 67 -7.69 15.58 5.25
C SER A 67 -8.00 15.29 6.72
N THR A 68 -9.27 15.41 7.13
CA THR A 68 -9.72 15.10 8.48
C THR A 68 -9.59 13.61 8.79
N LEU A 69 -9.96 12.73 7.85
CA LEU A 69 -9.75 11.29 7.97
C LEU A 69 -8.27 10.98 8.17
N ASN A 70 -7.41 11.50 7.29
CA ASN A 70 -5.97 11.30 7.35
C ASN A 70 -5.40 11.68 8.74
N SER A 71 -5.70 12.90 9.22
CA SER A 71 -5.25 13.36 10.55
C SER A 71 -5.78 12.49 11.69
N LYS A 72 -7.04 12.03 11.62
CA LYS A 72 -7.60 11.12 12.62
C LYS A 72 -6.87 9.78 12.66
N LEU A 73 -6.58 9.18 11.51
CA LEU A 73 -5.85 7.91 11.43
C LEU A 73 -4.44 8.03 11.99
N TYR A 74 -3.72 9.14 11.72
CA TYR A 74 -2.43 9.42 12.36
C TYR A 74 -2.54 9.47 13.88
N ALA A 75 -3.60 10.09 14.41
CA ALA A 75 -3.80 10.28 15.84
C ALA A 75 -4.22 8.99 16.57
N ILE A 76 -5.19 8.25 16.02
CA ILE A 76 -5.70 7.00 16.61
C ILE A 76 -4.56 5.98 16.67
N TRP A 77 -3.99 5.65 15.51
CA TRP A 77 -2.94 4.63 15.42
C TRP A 77 -1.56 5.10 15.88
N LYS A 78 -1.40 6.37 16.27
CA LYS A 78 -0.12 7.01 16.67
C LYS A 78 1.04 6.58 15.76
N MET A 79 0.86 6.86 14.47
CA MET A 79 1.74 6.39 13.40
C MET A 79 3.18 6.87 13.59
N SER A 80 4.15 5.95 13.46
CA SER A 80 5.58 6.28 13.55
C SER A 80 6.17 6.69 12.19
N ARG A 81 5.60 6.20 11.09
CA ARG A 81 6.00 6.55 9.72
C ARG A 81 4.81 7.04 8.90
N MET A 82 5.13 7.65 7.77
CA MET A 82 4.11 8.03 6.80
C MET A 82 3.38 6.79 6.27
N PHE A 83 2.09 6.92 6.02
CA PHE A 83 1.29 5.98 5.24
C PHE A 83 0.69 6.70 4.02
N GLN A 84 0.28 5.91 3.02
CA GLN A 84 -0.50 6.42 1.90
C GLN A 84 -1.98 6.15 2.16
N LEU A 85 -2.81 7.18 2.02
CA LEU A 85 -4.27 7.08 2.04
C LEU A 85 -4.78 7.24 0.61
N MET A 86 -5.63 6.32 0.17
CA MET A 86 -6.24 6.33 -1.16
C MET A 86 -7.76 6.25 -1.02
N ASP A 87 -8.47 7.10 -1.76
CA ASP A 87 -9.94 7.08 -1.84
C ASP A 87 -10.39 6.03 -2.87
N LEU A 88 -11.36 5.20 -2.50
CA LEU A 88 -11.95 4.15 -3.35
C LEU A 88 -13.42 4.44 -3.73
N ASP A 89 -13.90 5.66 -3.49
CA ASP A 89 -15.31 6.05 -3.55
C ASP A 89 -16.19 5.31 -2.53
N TYR A 90 -17.46 5.75 -2.42
CA TYR A 90 -18.48 5.14 -1.56
C TYR A 90 -18.06 5.00 -0.07
N ASP A 91 -17.31 6.00 0.41
CA ASP A 91 -16.77 6.06 1.77
C ASP A 91 -15.79 4.92 2.11
N TYR A 92 -15.20 4.26 1.11
CA TYR A 92 -14.11 3.30 1.27
C TYR A 92 -12.75 3.95 1.05
N TYR A 93 -11.79 3.55 1.87
CA TYR A 93 -10.42 4.04 1.81
C TYR A 93 -9.42 2.91 1.97
N ILE A 94 -8.30 3.01 1.27
CA ILE A 94 -7.13 2.15 1.46
C ILE A 94 -6.06 2.91 2.23
N VAL A 95 -5.50 2.27 3.26
CA VAL A 95 -4.30 2.71 3.95
C VAL A 95 -3.17 1.75 3.64
N LYS A 96 -2.10 2.23 2.99
CA LYS A 96 -0.87 1.47 2.76
C LYS A 96 0.24 1.96 3.69
N PHE A 97 0.68 1.06 4.56
CA PHE A 97 1.64 1.36 5.63
C PHE A 97 3.09 1.18 5.16
N GLN A 98 3.96 2.11 5.53
CA GLN A 98 5.39 1.93 5.32
C GLN A 98 6.01 0.99 6.37
N ALA A 99 5.72 1.22 7.65
CA ALA A 99 6.21 0.40 8.75
C ALA A 99 5.29 -0.80 9.00
N ARG A 100 5.87 -1.99 9.18
CA ARG A 100 5.13 -3.18 9.58
C ARG A 100 4.54 -3.05 10.99
N ALA A 101 5.29 -2.44 11.91
CA ALA A 101 4.82 -2.20 13.28
C ALA A 101 3.56 -1.31 13.32
N ASP A 102 3.51 -0.27 12.48
CA ASP A 102 2.33 0.59 12.40
C ASP A 102 1.12 -0.16 11.82
N TYR A 103 1.33 -1.02 10.81
CA TYR A 103 0.27 -1.88 10.26
C TYR A 103 -0.28 -2.87 11.30
N GLU A 104 0.60 -3.58 12.00
CA GLU A 104 0.21 -4.54 13.04
C GLU A 104 -0.53 -3.85 14.19
N LYS A 105 -0.10 -2.64 14.55
CA LYS A 105 -0.79 -1.81 15.54
C LYS A 105 -2.17 -1.38 15.06
N ALA A 106 -2.29 -0.91 13.83
CA ALA A 106 -3.57 -0.50 13.25
C ALA A 106 -4.59 -1.65 13.18
N LEU A 107 -4.13 -2.90 13.02
CA LEU A 107 -4.99 -4.09 13.07
C LEU A 107 -5.41 -4.47 14.50
N ALA A 108 -4.62 -4.10 15.51
CA ALA A 108 -4.89 -4.44 16.90
C ALA A 108 -5.77 -3.41 17.61
N GLU A 109 -5.79 -2.16 17.13
CA GLU A 109 -6.66 -1.12 17.67
C GLU A 109 -8.05 -1.19 17.02
N GLU A 110 -9.10 -1.28 17.83
CA GLU A 110 -10.49 -1.11 17.37
C GLU A 110 -10.72 0.36 17.00
N LEU A 111 -11.17 0.60 15.76
CA LEU A 111 -11.57 1.92 15.23
C LEU A 111 -12.97 2.33 15.68
#